data_AF-A0A8I1K4X7-F1
#
_entry.id   AF-A0A8I1K4X7-F1
#
_cell.length_a   1.000
_cell.length_b   1.000
_cell.length_c   1.000
_cell.angle_alpha   90.00
_cell.angle_beta   90.00
_cell.angle_gamma   90.00
#
_symmetry.space_group_name_H-M   'P 1'
#
loop_
_entity.id
_entity.type
_entity.pdbx_description
1 polymer ?
#
loop_
_entity_poly.entity_id
_entity_poly.type
_entity_poly.pdbx_seq_one_letter_code
_entity_poly.pdbx_strand_id
1 'polypeptide(L)'
;MSKHDCYSCAAPNAMHPFKGRSFNVNFKQMNRMVHSLNGHECAECAEIEFDAPSAERYARAGDELIEDAKQVMADEMKRIRRKLHFTQKSAVQLLSGGGHNAFSRYERAEVEPPKPLFVLMRLLDRHPELVRELQAINECTDINALLVQKQQQRHE
;
A
#
# COMPACT_ATOMS: atom_id res chain seq x y z
N MET A 1 39.37 7.02 -4.01
CA MET A 1 38.14 7.81 -3.73
C MET A 1 38.39 8.54 -2.43
N SER A 2 38.53 9.87 -2.50
CA SER A 2 38.91 10.71 -1.37
C SER A 2 37.68 11.12 -0.56
N LYS A 3 37.92 11.45 0.71
CA LYS A 3 36.93 12.14 1.56
C LYS A 3 36.57 13.48 0.92
N HIS A 4 35.33 13.91 1.14
CA HIS A 4 34.81 15.21 0.72
C HIS A 4 33.79 15.72 1.74
N ASP A 5 33.38 16.98 1.59
CA ASP A 5 32.43 17.63 2.48
C ASP A 5 31.02 17.05 2.27
N CYS A 6 30.23 16.96 3.33
CA CYS A 6 28.86 16.45 3.24
C CYS A 6 27.91 17.53 2.70
N TYR A 7 27.18 17.23 1.63
CA TYR A 7 26.22 18.17 1.03
C TYR A 7 24.93 18.37 1.84
N SER A 8 24.65 17.49 2.81
CA SER A 8 23.45 17.52 3.65
C SER A 8 23.67 18.36 4.92
N CYS A 9 24.77 18.16 5.65
CA CYS A 9 25.07 18.89 6.90
C CYS A 9 26.25 19.87 6.81
N ALA A 10 26.89 20.00 5.64
CA ALA A 10 28.07 20.84 5.41
C ALA A 10 29.32 20.48 6.24
N ALA A 11 29.34 19.31 6.87
CA ALA A 11 30.50 18.87 7.64
C ALA A 11 31.72 18.63 6.71
N PRO A 12 32.89 19.24 7.01
CA PRO A 12 34.04 19.18 6.13
C PRO A 12 34.72 17.81 6.16
N ASN A 13 35.07 17.26 5.00
CA ASN A 13 35.72 15.94 4.82
C ASN A 13 35.03 14.78 5.56
N ALA A 14 33.73 14.91 5.84
CA ALA A 14 32.96 13.96 6.64
C ALA A 14 32.42 12.77 5.83
N MET A 15 32.50 12.79 4.50
CA MET A 15 32.03 11.70 3.65
C MET A 15 33.08 10.59 3.51
N HIS A 16 32.83 9.44 4.14
CA HIS A 16 33.73 8.29 4.14
C HIS A 16 33.28 7.22 3.14
N PRO A 17 34.17 6.71 2.28
CA PRO A 17 33.78 5.70 1.30
C PRO A 17 33.46 4.35 1.96
N PHE A 18 32.46 3.66 1.44
CA PHE A 18 32.15 2.27 1.75
C PHE A 18 32.01 1.42 0.47
N LYS A 19 32.18 0.10 0.63
CA LYS A 19 32.02 -0.87 -0.47
C LYS A 19 31.26 -2.10 -0.01
N GLY A 20 30.43 -2.64 -0.90
CA GLY A 20 29.77 -3.94 -0.71
C GLY A 20 28.73 -3.98 0.41
N ARG A 21 28.20 -2.83 0.87
CA ARG A 21 27.20 -2.79 1.95
C ARG A 21 25.82 -3.14 1.42
N SER A 22 24.97 -3.66 2.31
CA SER A 22 23.58 -3.94 2.00
C SER A 22 22.68 -2.89 2.65
N PHE A 23 21.66 -2.46 1.92
CA PHE A 23 20.68 -1.46 2.38
C PHE A 23 19.26 -1.93 2.10
N ASN A 24 18.35 -1.60 3.00
CA ASN A 24 16.93 -1.87 2.82
C ASN A 24 16.25 -0.74 2.06
N VAL A 25 15.62 -1.08 0.95
CA VAL A 25 14.58 -0.26 0.35
C VAL A 25 13.27 -0.59 1.05
N ASN A 26 12.54 0.43 1.49
CA ASN A 26 11.29 0.28 2.22
C ASN A 26 10.14 0.96 1.46
N PHE A 27 9.03 0.24 1.33
CA PHE A 27 7.78 0.78 0.81
C PHE A 27 6.60 0.26 1.64
N LYS A 28 5.92 1.17 2.36
CA LYS A 28 4.87 0.83 3.34
C LYS A 28 5.39 -0.17 4.39
N GLN A 29 4.87 -1.40 4.37
CA GLN A 29 5.26 -2.49 5.29
C GLN A 29 6.15 -3.54 4.61
N MET A 30 6.53 -3.31 3.36
CA MET A 30 7.36 -4.21 2.56
C MET A 30 8.77 -3.65 2.50
N ASN A 31 9.74 -4.57 2.50
CA ASN A 31 11.16 -4.25 2.43
C ASN A 31 11.83 -5.15 1.39
N ARG A 32 12.87 -4.62 0.75
CA ARG A 32 13.75 -5.35 -0.16
C ARG A 32 15.18 -5.01 0.19
N MET A 33 15.96 -6.03 0.52
CA MET A 33 17.39 -5.87 0.74
C MET A 33 18.11 -5.75 -0.60
N VAL A 34 18.92 -4.71 -0.75
CA VAL A 34 19.78 -4.49 -1.92
C VAL A 34 21.22 -4.66 -1.48
N HIS A 35 21.89 -5.64 -2.09
CA HIS A 35 23.25 -6.02 -1.73
C HIS A 35 24.29 -5.30 -2.58
N SER A 36 25.54 -5.37 -2.11
CA SER A 36 26.72 -4.98 -2.88
C SER A 36 26.67 -3.53 -3.37
N LEU A 37 26.24 -2.60 -2.51
CA LEU A 37 26.19 -1.17 -2.79
C LEU A 37 27.47 -0.50 -2.32
N ASN A 38 27.91 0.48 -3.10
CA ASN A 38 29.08 1.31 -2.82
C ASN A 38 28.65 2.78 -2.78
N GLY A 39 29.41 3.59 -2.06
CA GLY A 39 29.09 4.99 -1.88
C GLY A 39 29.94 5.62 -0.80
N HIS A 40 29.41 6.69 -0.22
CA HIS A 40 29.98 7.38 0.92
C HIS A 40 28.92 7.57 2.00
N GLU A 41 29.35 7.56 3.25
CA GLU A 41 28.51 7.82 4.42
C GLU A 41 29.13 8.96 5.23
N CYS A 42 28.31 9.92 5.64
CA CYS A 42 28.74 11.01 6.51
C CYS A 42 28.94 10.50 7.95
N ALA A 43 30.12 10.69 8.52
CA ALA A 43 30.39 10.31 9.91
C ALA A 43 29.63 11.14 10.95
N GLU A 44 29.13 12.32 10.58
CA GLU A 44 28.45 13.26 11.49
C GLU A 44 26.92 13.11 11.48
N CYS A 45 26.31 13.02 10.29
CA CYS A 45 24.85 12.97 10.14
C CYS A 45 24.30 11.67 9.54
N ALA A 46 25.17 10.71 9.21
CA ALA A 46 24.81 9.44 8.57
C ALA A 46 24.13 9.56 7.18
N GLU A 47 24.28 10.70 6.50
CA GLU A 47 23.86 10.85 5.09
C GLU A 47 24.58 9.83 4.20
N ILE A 48 23.88 9.26 3.23
CA ILE A 48 24.43 8.23 2.32
C ILE A 48 24.32 8.68 0.87
N GLU A 49 25.47 8.70 0.20
CA GLU A 49 25.58 9.00 -1.22
C GLU A 49 26.10 7.78 -1.98
N PHE A 50 25.24 7.13 -2.76
CA PHE A 50 25.63 5.99 -3.58
C PHE A 50 26.45 6.42 -4.81
N ASP A 51 27.38 5.56 -5.25
CA ASP A 51 27.95 5.71 -6.59
C ASP A 51 26.87 5.50 -7.68
N ALA A 52 27.11 5.98 -8.89
CA ALA A 52 26.08 5.95 -9.94
C ALA A 52 25.51 4.53 -10.20
N PRO A 53 26.33 3.46 -10.32
CA PRO A 53 25.79 2.11 -10.48
C PRO A 53 24.96 1.62 -9.28
N SER A 54 25.37 1.96 -8.05
CA SER A 54 24.66 1.56 -6.83
C SER A 54 23.37 2.35 -6.64
N ALA A 55 23.36 3.63 -7.00
CA ALA A 55 22.18 4.48 -7.01
C ALA A 55 21.12 3.92 -7.96
N GLU A 56 21.52 3.55 -9.19
CA GLU A 56 20.60 2.94 -10.17
C GLU A 56 20.05 1.60 -9.67
N ARG A 57 20.88 0.72 -9.10
CA ARG A 57 20.42 -0.55 -8.51
C ARG A 57 19.43 -0.33 -7.36
N TYR A 58 19.72 0.62 -6.47
CA TYR A 58 18.87 0.94 -5.33
C TYR A 58 17.52 1.52 -5.79
N ALA A 59 17.53 2.45 -6.74
CA ALA A 59 16.32 3.04 -7.33
C ALA A 59 15.46 1.97 -8.02
N ARG A 60 16.06 1.15 -8.89
CA ARG A 60 15.36 0.06 -9.57
C ARG A 60 14.72 -0.92 -8.59
N ALA A 61 15.43 -1.29 -7.52
CA ALA A 61 14.87 -2.17 -6.49
C ALA A 61 13.66 -1.55 -5.78
N GLY A 62 13.61 -0.23 -5.65
CA GLY A 62 12.44 0.51 -5.15
C GLY A 62 11.26 0.48 -6.11
N ASP A 63 11.50 0.75 -7.39
CA ASP A 63 10.47 0.69 -8.43
C ASP A 63 9.87 -0.73 -8.52
N GLU A 64 10.72 -1.75 -8.57
CA GLU A 64 10.29 -3.16 -8.57
C GLU A 64 9.50 -3.51 -7.30
N LEU A 65 9.90 -3.02 -6.12
CA LEU A 65 9.17 -3.25 -4.87
C LEU A 65 7.76 -2.64 -4.90
N ILE A 66 7.61 -1.47 -5.52
CA ILE A 66 6.30 -0.82 -5.68
C ILE A 66 5.42 -1.61 -6.63
N GLU A 67 5.94 -2.05 -7.78
CA GLU A 67 5.18 -2.84 -8.75
C GLU A 67 4.79 -4.21 -8.20
N ASP A 68 5.72 -4.91 -7.55
CA ASP A 68 5.44 -6.19 -6.90
C ASP A 68 4.38 -6.04 -5.80
N ALA A 69 4.43 -4.96 -5.02
CA ALA A 69 3.41 -4.66 -4.02
C ALA A 69 2.02 -4.51 -4.62
N LYS A 70 1.89 -3.74 -5.72
CA LYS A 70 0.61 -3.56 -6.42
C LYS A 70 0.11 -4.89 -6.97
N GLN A 71 0.98 -5.68 -7.57
CA GLN A 71 0.63 -6.96 -8.17
C GLN A 71 0.15 -7.97 -7.13
N VAL A 72 0.87 -8.11 -6.01
CA VAL A 72 0.48 -8.98 -4.89
C VAL A 72 -0.88 -8.56 -4.31
N MET A 73 -1.13 -7.25 -4.14
CA MET A 73 -2.44 -6.78 -3.68
C MET A 73 -3.57 -7.06 -4.68
N ALA A 74 -3.30 -6.90 -5.98
CA ALA A 74 -4.26 -7.19 -7.05
C ALA A 74 -4.65 -8.67 -7.09
N ASP A 75 -3.65 -9.56 -7.00
CA ASP A 75 -3.86 -11.01 -6.98
C ASP A 75 -4.62 -11.45 -5.73
N GLU A 76 -4.32 -10.85 -4.58
CA GLU A 76 -5.01 -11.14 -3.33
C GLU A 76 -6.48 -10.69 -3.36
N MET A 77 -6.76 -9.49 -3.90
CA MET A 77 -8.14 -9.03 -4.14
C MET A 77 -8.93 -10.00 -5.00
N LYS A 78 -8.31 -10.48 -6.10
CA LYS A 78 -8.92 -11.46 -7.02
C LYS A 78 -9.17 -12.80 -6.34
N ARG A 79 -8.20 -13.30 -5.56
CA ARG A 79 -8.29 -14.56 -4.83
C ARG A 79 -9.45 -14.53 -3.84
N ILE A 80 -9.50 -13.49 -2.99
CA ILE A 80 -10.53 -13.32 -1.97
C ILE A 80 -11.90 -13.21 -2.62
N ARG A 81 -12.06 -12.35 -3.64
CA ARG A 81 -13.34 -12.17 -4.33
C ARG A 81 -13.89 -13.49 -4.87
N ARG A 82 -13.02 -14.30 -5.50
CA ARG A 82 -13.38 -15.62 -6.03
C ARG A 82 -13.78 -16.59 -4.93
N LYS A 83 -13.05 -16.61 -3.80
CA LYS A 83 -13.39 -17.43 -2.64
C LYS A 83 -14.76 -17.08 -2.05
N LEU A 84 -15.11 -15.80 -2.04
CA LEU A 84 -16.42 -15.31 -1.59
C LEU A 84 -17.53 -15.46 -2.65
N HIS A 85 -17.23 -16.10 -3.79
CA HIS A 85 -18.15 -16.30 -4.90
C HIS A 85 -18.74 -15.00 -5.47
N PHE A 86 -18.02 -13.89 -5.36
CA PHE A 86 -18.46 -12.63 -5.94
C PHE A 86 -18.01 -12.47 -7.40
N THR A 87 -18.92 -11.96 -8.21
CA THR A 87 -18.53 -11.32 -9.48
C THR A 87 -17.89 -9.96 -9.18
N GLN A 88 -17.14 -9.39 -10.13
CA GLN A 88 -16.63 -8.02 -9.98
C GLN A 88 -17.78 -7.02 -9.76
N LYS A 89 -18.89 -7.18 -10.50
CA LYS A 89 -20.09 -6.35 -10.37
C LYS A 89 -20.72 -6.43 -8.98
N SER A 90 -20.93 -7.64 -8.46
CA SER A 90 -21.52 -7.82 -7.13
C SER A 90 -20.60 -7.32 -6.03
N ALA A 91 -19.28 -7.48 -6.18
CA ALA A 91 -18.30 -6.93 -5.25
C ALA A 91 -18.32 -5.38 -5.25
N VAL A 92 -18.47 -4.74 -6.42
CA VAL A 92 -18.63 -3.28 -6.50
C VAL A 92 -19.86 -2.83 -5.72
N GLN A 93 -21.01 -3.45 -6.01
CA GLN A 93 -22.31 -3.12 -5.42
C GLN A 93 -22.32 -3.29 -3.90
N LEU A 94 -21.70 -4.37 -3.40
CA LEU A 94 -21.75 -4.71 -1.98
C LEU A 94 -20.69 -3.96 -1.15
N LEU A 95 -19.47 -3.77 -1.69
CA LEU A 95 -18.31 -3.42 -0.86
C LEU A 95 -17.73 -2.03 -1.10
N SER A 96 -17.70 -1.57 -2.36
CA SER A 96 -16.88 -0.39 -2.71
C SER A 96 -17.70 0.85 -3.03
N GLY A 97 -18.94 0.69 -3.51
CA GLY A 97 -19.76 1.81 -4.01
C GLY A 97 -19.12 2.61 -5.16
N GLY A 98 -17.97 2.16 -5.70
CA GLY A 98 -17.25 2.84 -6.77
C GLY A 98 -17.87 2.60 -8.14
N GLY A 99 -17.24 3.14 -9.19
CA GLY A 99 -17.67 2.88 -10.57
C GLY A 99 -17.65 1.38 -10.91
N HIS A 100 -18.49 0.98 -11.88
CA HIS A 100 -18.72 -0.44 -12.22
C HIS A 100 -17.46 -1.25 -12.57
N ASN A 101 -16.35 -0.59 -12.90
CA ASN A 101 -15.06 -1.20 -13.25
C ASN A 101 -14.03 -1.23 -12.11
N ALA A 102 -14.38 -0.79 -10.89
CA ALA A 102 -13.41 -0.63 -9.79
C ALA A 102 -12.62 -1.92 -9.51
N PHE A 103 -13.31 -3.04 -9.28
CA PHE A 103 -12.65 -4.33 -9.04
C PHE A 103 -11.81 -4.83 -10.22
N SER A 104 -12.21 -4.54 -11.46
CA SER A 104 -11.39 -4.87 -12.63
C SER A 104 -10.05 -4.12 -12.62
N ARG A 105 -10.07 -2.82 -12.30
CA ARG A 105 -8.86 -1.99 -12.19
C ARG A 105 -7.97 -2.43 -11.03
N TYR A 106 -8.57 -2.76 -9.88
CA TYR A 106 -7.83 -3.28 -8.72
C TYR A 106 -7.14 -4.60 -9.04
N GLU A 107 -7.86 -5.54 -9.66
CA GLU A 107 -7.34 -6.88 -10.00
C GLU A 107 -6.31 -6.88 -11.14
N ARG A 108 -6.16 -5.76 -11.87
CA ARG A 108 -5.12 -5.55 -12.89
C ARG A 108 -3.97 -4.67 -12.41
N ALA A 109 -3.92 -4.35 -11.12
CA ALA A 109 -2.93 -3.44 -10.53
C ALA A 109 -2.91 -2.01 -11.15
N GLU A 110 -3.94 -1.62 -11.90
CA GLU A 110 -4.04 -0.29 -12.52
C GLU A 110 -4.30 0.80 -11.47
N VAL A 111 -4.97 0.43 -10.39
CA VAL A 111 -5.27 1.30 -9.25
C VAL A 111 -5.16 0.49 -7.97
N GLU A 112 -4.55 1.07 -6.95
CA GLU A 112 -4.54 0.46 -5.62
C GLU A 112 -5.95 0.51 -4.99
N PRO A 113 -6.48 -0.61 -4.46
CA PRO A 113 -7.74 -0.57 -3.74
C PRO A 113 -7.61 0.31 -2.48
N PRO A 114 -8.65 1.08 -2.11
CA PRO A 114 -8.64 1.83 -0.86
C PRO A 114 -8.32 0.92 0.33
N LYS A 115 -7.45 1.39 1.24
CA LYS A 115 -7.03 0.60 2.41
C LYS A 115 -8.20 0.01 3.20
N PRO A 116 -9.31 0.73 3.49
CA PRO A 116 -10.46 0.14 4.18
C PRO A 116 -11.09 -1.03 3.42
N LEU A 117 -11.21 -0.93 2.09
CA LEU A 117 -11.74 -1.99 1.24
C LEU A 117 -10.84 -3.23 1.29
N PHE A 118 -9.52 -3.06 1.20
CA PHE A 118 -8.58 -4.18 1.28
C PHE A 118 -8.63 -4.87 2.65
N VAL A 119 -8.74 -4.10 3.73
CA VAL A 119 -8.90 -4.65 5.09
C VAL A 119 -10.22 -5.41 5.23
N LEU A 120 -11.34 -4.86 4.75
CA LEU A 120 -12.64 -5.53 4.75
C LEU A 120 -12.59 -6.85 3.97
N MET A 121 -11.99 -6.84 2.78
CA MET A 121 -11.80 -8.05 1.97
C MET A 121 -11.01 -9.12 2.75
N ARG A 122 -9.91 -8.75 3.42
CA ARG A 122 -9.14 -9.69 4.25
C ARG A 122 -9.91 -10.17 5.48
N LEU A 123 -10.78 -9.35 6.06
CA LEU A 123 -11.68 -9.76 7.14
C LEU A 123 -12.68 -10.81 6.64
N LEU A 124 -13.33 -10.57 5.51
CA LEU A 124 -14.27 -11.50 4.88
C LEU A 124 -13.59 -12.79 4.41
N ASP A 125 -12.33 -12.74 3.99
CA ASP A 125 -11.55 -13.95 3.68
C ASP A 125 -11.39 -14.85 4.92
N ARG A 126 -11.21 -14.26 6.10
CA ARG A 126 -11.12 -15.00 7.37
C ARG A 126 -12.48 -15.43 7.91
N HIS A 127 -13.51 -14.63 7.65
CA HIS A 127 -14.87 -14.80 8.17
C HIS A 127 -15.92 -14.69 7.04
N PRO A 128 -16.01 -15.67 6.11
CA PRO A 128 -16.93 -15.61 4.97
C PRO A 128 -18.41 -15.55 5.40
N GLU A 129 -18.74 -16.03 6.60
CA GLU A 129 -20.08 -15.96 7.18
C GLU A 129 -20.63 -14.54 7.31
N LEU A 130 -19.74 -13.54 7.49
CA LEU A 130 -20.09 -12.13 7.63
C LEU A 130 -20.61 -11.50 6.33
N VAL A 131 -20.53 -12.19 5.18
CA VAL A 131 -21.13 -11.71 3.93
C VAL A 131 -22.64 -11.49 4.09
N ARG A 132 -23.32 -12.37 4.83
CA ARG A 132 -24.77 -12.24 5.07
C ARG A 132 -25.10 -11.03 5.94
N GLU A 133 -24.28 -10.79 6.96
CA GLU A 133 -24.43 -9.62 7.83
C GLU A 133 -24.18 -8.32 7.06
N LEU A 134 -23.17 -8.31 6.18
CA LEU A 134 -22.89 -7.16 5.33
C LEU A 134 -24.05 -6.83 4.38
N GLN A 135 -24.73 -7.85 3.83
CA GLN A 135 -25.92 -7.64 3.01
C GLN A 135 -27.04 -6.99 3.81
N ALA A 136 -27.29 -7.44 5.03
CA ALA A 136 -28.30 -6.85 5.92
C ALA A 136 -27.95 -5.39 6.28
N ILE A 137 -26.69 -5.09 6.57
CA ILE A 137 -26.23 -3.73 6.86
C ILE A 137 -26.49 -2.78 5.67
N ASN A 138 -26.28 -3.26 4.44
CA ASN A 138 -26.49 -2.45 3.23
C ASN A 138 -27.96 -2.12 2.93
N GLU A 139 -28.93 -2.78 3.56
CA GLU A 139 -30.36 -2.45 3.41
C GLU A 139 -30.72 -1.13 4.12
N CYS A 140 -29.82 -0.58 4.94
CA CYS A 140 -29.96 0.72 5.60
C CYS A 140 -31.25 0.87 6.42
N THR A 141 -31.87 -0.23 6.86
CA THR A 141 -33.09 -0.24 7.68
C THR A 141 -32.91 0.58 8.95
N ASP A 142 -31.76 0.45 9.61
CA ASP A 142 -31.44 1.18 10.84
C ASP A 142 -31.32 2.69 10.58
N ILE A 143 -30.69 3.08 9.46
CA ILE A 143 -30.57 4.49 9.07
C ILE A 143 -31.94 5.09 8.76
N ASN A 144 -32.81 4.36 8.06
CA ASN A 144 -34.18 4.80 7.79
C ASN A 144 -34.97 5.00 9.09
N ALA A 145 -34.83 4.10 10.07
CA ALA A 145 -35.45 4.26 11.39
C ALA A 145 -34.95 5.52 12.12
N LEU A 146 -33.63 5.79 12.10
CA LEU A 146 -33.05 6.99 12.68
C LEU A 146 -33.53 8.28 11.99
N LEU A 147 -33.73 8.24 10.67
CA LEU A 147 -34.29 9.38 9.93
C LEU A 147 -35.72 9.69 10.36
N VAL A 148 -36.56 8.68 10.55
CA VAL A 148 -37.94 8.85 11.04
C VAL A 148 -37.95 9.46 12.45
N GLN A 149 -37.10 8.97 13.36
CA GLN A 149 -36.98 9.53 14.72
C GLN A 149 -36.55 11.00 14.69
N LYS A 150 -35.57 11.35 13.86
CA LYS A 150 -35.12 12.74 13.70
C LYS A 150 -36.18 13.65 13.11
N GLN A 151 -37.06 13.13 12.25
CA GLN A 151 -38.20 13.89 11.72
C GLN A 151 -39.22 14.16 12.82
N GLN A 152 -39.54 13.18 13.65
CA GLN A 152 -40.47 13.34 14.78
C GLN A 152 -39.98 14.41 15.77
N GLN A 153 -38.69 14.38 16.12
CA GLN A 153 -38.06 15.37 17.01
C GLN A 153 -38.01 16.80 16.46
N ARG A 154 -38.21 17.00 15.15
CA ARG A 154 -38.26 18.34 14.53
C ARG A 154 -39.67 18.95 14.52
N HIS A 155 -40.68 18.13 14.79
CA HIS A 155 -42.09 18.54 14.80
C HIS A 155 -42.65 18.70 16.23
N GLU A 156 -41.82 18.43 17.24
CA GLU A 156 -42.03 18.76 18.66
C GLU A 156 -41.36 20.10 19.01
#